data_AF-A4YHI9-F1
#
_entry.id   AF-A4YHI9-F1
#
_cell.length_a   1.000
_cell.length_b   1.000
_cell.length_c   1.000
_cell.angle_alpha   90.00
_cell.angle_beta   90.00
_cell.angle_gamma   90.00
#
_symmetry.space_group_name_H-M   'P 1'
#
loop_
_entity.id
_entity.type
_entity.pdbx_description
1 polymer ?
#
loop_
_entity_poly.entity_id
_entity_poly.type
_entity_poly.pdbx_seq_one_letter_code
_entity_poly.pdbx_strand_id
1 'polypeptide(L)'
;MPELRDRVIKYINGMEETLKQVKGDERIISLARQYVDDAKYYLERGDLETALVDVVYAEGLVDALKIVEGEGSKKVFVGGTFDIIHPGHIEFLRRAASLGRVYVAVSRDKNAEKVKGRKPVNDENQRLEVVKSIRYVYEAFLGDENDFLKSVERVKPDIIFLGPDQKVDEKALKEELARRGILVEVVRLEHRINTWGHSSTSAIIKEITERYCNHA
;
A
#
# COMPACT_ATOMS: atom_id res chain seq x y z
N MET A 1 0.34 -22.55 20.36
CA MET A 1 -0.97 -22.75 21.04
C MET A 1 -1.39 -21.52 21.84
N PRO A 2 -0.61 -20.96 22.79
CA PRO A 2 -0.98 -19.71 23.49
C PRO A 2 -1.20 -18.53 22.52
N GLU A 3 -0.34 -18.43 21.52
CA GLU A 3 -0.33 -17.34 20.53
C GLU A 3 -1.61 -17.27 19.65
N LEU A 4 -2.24 -18.42 19.35
CA LEU A 4 -3.48 -18.44 18.55
C LEU A 4 -4.67 -17.98 19.40
N ARG A 5 -4.76 -18.46 20.65
CA ARG A 5 -5.84 -18.07 21.56
C ARG A 5 -5.84 -16.57 21.81
N ASP A 6 -4.68 -16.00 22.11
CA ASP A 6 -4.53 -14.56 22.35
C ASP A 6 -4.91 -13.75 21.10
N ARG A 7 -4.56 -14.26 19.91
CA ARG A 7 -4.92 -13.65 18.63
C ARG A 7 -6.43 -13.69 18.38
N VAL A 8 -7.10 -14.81 18.63
CA VAL A 8 -8.56 -14.94 18.50
C VAL A 8 -9.27 -13.99 19.47
N ILE A 9 -8.86 -13.94 20.73
CA ILE A 9 -9.39 -13.00 21.73
C ILE A 9 -9.24 -11.55 21.25
N LYS A 10 -8.06 -11.20 20.73
CA LYS A 10 -7.82 -9.86 20.19
C LYS A 10 -8.76 -9.52 19.03
N TYR A 11 -8.99 -10.44 18.10
CA TYR A 11 -9.91 -10.22 16.98
C TYR A 11 -11.35 -10.07 17.44
N ILE A 12 -11.81 -10.94 18.35
CA ILE A 12 -13.18 -10.87 18.89
C ILE A 12 -13.41 -9.51 19.55
N ASN A 13 -12.53 -9.11 20.47
CA ASN A 13 -12.64 -7.82 21.16
C ASN A 13 -12.62 -6.63 20.17
N GLY A 14 -11.74 -6.69 19.16
CA GLY A 14 -11.67 -5.65 18.11
C GLY A 14 -12.96 -5.56 17.28
N MET A 15 -13.56 -6.70 16.96
CA MET A 15 -14.82 -6.74 16.22
C MET A 15 -16.00 -6.26 17.06
N GLU A 16 -16.06 -6.58 18.35
CA GLU A 16 -17.09 -6.05 19.24
C GLU A 16 -17.05 -4.51 19.31
N GLU A 17 -15.86 -3.92 19.43
CA GLU A 17 -15.71 -2.45 19.40
C GLU A 17 -16.12 -1.87 18.04
N THR A 18 -15.73 -2.53 16.95
CA THR A 18 -16.10 -2.09 15.60
C THR A 18 -17.62 -2.11 15.40
N LEU A 19 -18.29 -3.18 15.84
CA LEU A 19 -19.73 -3.34 15.70
C LEU A 19 -20.55 -2.36 16.55
N LYS A 20 -19.96 -1.72 17.57
CA LYS A 20 -20.60 -0.62 18.33
C LYS A 20 -20.70 0.67 17.52
N GLN A 21 -19.81 0.86 16.55
CA GLN A 21 -19.63 2.13 15.84
C GLN A 21 -20.06 2.06 14.37
N VAL A 22 -20.07 0.87 13.77
CA VAL A 22 -20.41 0.66 12.37
C VAL A 22 -21.86 1.08 12.08
N LYS A 23 -22.07 1.65 10.90
CA LYS A 23 -23.38 2.06 10.36
C LYS A 23 -23.57 1.41 8.98
N GLY A 24 -24.83 1.28 8.55
CA GLY A 24 -25.18 0.73 7.24
C GLY A 24 -26.36 -0.23 7.33
N ASP A 25 -26.44 -1.21 6.42
CA ASP A 25 -27.50 -2.23 6.42
C ASP A 25 -27.50 -3.06 7.72
N GLU A 26 -28.52 -2.83 8.56
CA GLU A 26 -28.72 -3.50 9.84
C GLU A 26 -28.77 -5.03 9.74
N ARG A 27 -29.16 -5.60 8.59
CA ARG A 27 -29.15 -7.06 8.40
C ARG A 27 -27.74 -7.60 8.34
N ILE A 28 -26.83 -6.89 7.68
CA ILE A 28 -25.42 -7.26 7.59
C ILE A 28 -24.74 -7.09 8.95
N ILE A 29 -25.04 -5.99 9.66
CA ILE A 29 -24.52 -5.74 11.02
C ILE A 29 -25.00 -6.83 11.98
N SER A 30 -26.27 -7.22 11.92
CA SER A 30 -26.82 -8.30 12.73
C SER A 30 -26.17 -9.64 12.43
N LEU A 31 -25.92 -9.97 11.16
CA LEU A 31 -25.23 -11.20 10.76
C LEU A 31 -23.78 -11.21 11.27
N ALA A 32 -23.05 -10.09 11.15
CA ALA A 32 -21.70 -9.98 11.68
C ALA A 32 -21.65 -10.16 13.21
N ARG A 33 -22.65 -9.66 13.96
CA ARG A 33 -22.77 -9.90 15.41
C ARG A 33 -22.95 -11.39 15.72
N GLN A 34 -23.79 -12.10 14.96
CA GLN A 34 -23.99 -13.54 15.15
C GLN A 34 -22.67 -14.32 15.00
N TYR A 35 -21.88 -14.02 13.97
CA TYR A 35 -20.56 -14.63 13.81
C TYR A 35 -19.58 -14.30 14.95
N VAL A 36 -19.62 -13.08 15.51
CA VAL A 36 -18.79 -12.76 16.70
C VAL A 36 -19.25 -13.55 17.92
N ASP A 37 -20.55 -13.76 18.09
CA ASP A 37 -21.09 -14.56 19.20
C ASP A 37 -20.75 -16.05 19.04
N ASP A 38 -20.82 -16.59 17.82
CA ASP A 38 -20.35 -17.93 17.49
C ASP A 38 -18.85 -18.08 17.78
N ALA A 39 -18.04 -17.09 17.38
CA ALA A 39 -16.61 -17.08 17.66
C ALA A 39 -16.30 -17.18 19.16
N LYS A 40 -17.04 -16.45 20.01
CA LYS A 40 -16.91 -16.54 21.47
C LYS A 40 -17.28 -17.93 21.99
N TYR A 41 -18.39 -18.48 21.49
CA TYR A 41 -18.85 -19.81 21.88
C TYR A 41 -17.79 -20.89 21.59
N TYR A 42 -17.18 -20.88 20.40
CA TYR A 42 -16.14 -21.84 20.04
C TYR A 42 -14.83 -21.60 20.81
N LEU A 43 -14.47 -20.35 21.07
CA LEU A 43 -13.32 -19.99 21.90
C LEU A 43 -13.45 -20.57 23.33
N GLU A 44 -14.62 -20.47 23.95
CA GLU A 44 -14.88 -21.03 25.29
C GLU A 44 -14.74 -22.56 25.32
N ARG A 45 -15.08 -23.24 24.23
CA ARG A 45 -14.95 -24.69 24.07
C ARG A 45 -13.56 -25.15 23.67
N GLY A 46 -12.64 -24.21 23.41
CA GLY A 46 -11.26 -24.50 22.99
C GLY A 46 -11.11 -24.83 21.50
N ASP A 47 -12.17 -24.66 20.70
CA ASP A 47 -12.09 -24.76 19.24
C ASP A 47 -11.63 -23.42 18.65
N LEU A 48 -10.32 -23.21 18.70
CA LEU A 48 -9.70 -21.94 18.29
C LEU A 48 -9.75 -21.72 16.78
N GLU A 49 -9.83 -22.78 15.99
CA GLU A 49 -9.83 -22.71 14.53
C GLU A 49 -11.19 -22.22 14.03
N THR A 50 -12.28 -22.83 14.51
CA THR A 50 -13.64 -22.38 14.20
C THR A 50 -13.87 -20.97 14.72
N ALA A 51 -13.44 -20.67 15.96
CA ALA A 51 -13.54 -19.32 16.52
C ALA A 51 -12.81 -18.27 15.67
N LEU A 52 -11.64 -18.62 15.12
CA LEU A 52 -10.92 -17.73 14.21
C LEU A 52 -11.68 -17.53 12.89
N VAL A 53 -12.25 -18.60 12.32
CA VAL A 53 -13.01 -18.53 11.07
C VAL A 53 -14.22 -17.61 11.23
N ASP A 54 -14.98 -17.77 12.31
CA ASP A 54 -16.19 -16.98 12.55
C ASP A 54 -15.89 -15.49 12.72
N VAL A 55 -14.89 -15.13 13.55
CA VAL A 55 -14.55 -13.71 13.74
C VAL A 55 -13.99 -13.05 12.48
N VAL A 56 -13.24 -13.80 11.66
CA VAL A 56 -12.74 -13.30 10.36
C VAL A 56 -13.89 -13.14 9.35
N TYR A 57 -14.91 -14.00 9.41
CA TYR A 57 -16.10 -13.85 8.58
C TYR A 57 -16.88 -12.58 8.95
N ALA A 58 -17.04 -12.31 10.26
CA ALA A 58 -17.64 -11.08 10.75
C ALA A 58 -16.87 -9.82 10.28
N GLU A 59 -15.54 -9.86 10.34
CA GLU A 59 -14.67 -8.78 9.84
C GLU A 59 -14.89 -8.56 8.33
N GLY A 60 -14.95 -9.62 7.54
CA GLY A 60 -15.21 -9.55 6.10
C GLY A 60 -16.57 -8.94 5.75
N LEU A 61 -17.63 -9.24 6.52
CA LEU A 61 -18.96 -8.62 6.35
C LEU A 61 -18.93 -7.11 6.64
N VAL A 62 -18.23 -6.71 7.70
CA VAL A 62 -18.09 -5.30 8.07
C VAL A 62 -17.26 -4.54 7.04
N ASP A 63 -16.20 -5.14 6.51
CA ASP A 63 -15.39 -4.55 5.45
C ASP A 63 -16.18 -4.38 4.15
N ALA A 64 -16.97 -5.38 3.77
CA ALA A 64 -17.88 -5.27 2.63
C ALA A 64 -18.91 -4.15 2.83
N LEU A 65 -19.47 -4.03 4.03
CA LEU A 65 -20.42 -2.97 4.37
C LEU A 65 -19.78 -1.58 4.24
N LYS A 66 -18.58 -1.38 4.79
CA LYS A 66 -17.83 -0.13 4.65
C LYS A 66 -17.60 0.24 3.19
N ILE A 67 -17.28 -0.75 2.34
CA ILE A 67 -17.10 -0.50 0.90
C ILE A 67 -18.40 -0.01 0.25
N VAL A 68 -19.54 -0.64 0.56
CA VAL A 68 -20.85 -0.28 -0.01
C VAL A 68 -21.33 1.10 0.48
N GLU A 69 -21.05 1.43 1.74
CA GLU A 69 -21.34 2.75 2.33
C GLU A 69 -20.36 3.86 1.87
N GLY A 70 -19.41 3.53 1.00
CA GLY A 70 -18.43 4.49 0.47
C GLY A 70 -17.25 4.78 1.41
N GLU A 71 -17.15 4.09 2.54
CA GLU A 71 -16.03 4.11 3.49
C GLU A 71 -14.95 3.06 3.13
N GLY A 72 -14.72 2.84 1.84
CA GLY A 72 -13.66 1.95 1.36
C GLY A 72 -12.27 2.43 1.80
N SER A 73 -11.31 1.50 1.87
CA SER A 73 -9.92 1.86 2.17
C SER A 73 -9.41 2.93 1.20
N LYS A 74 -8.88 4.03 1.76
CA LYS A 74 -8.33 5.16 1.00
C LYS A 74 -7.39 4.68 -0.11
N LYS A 75 -7.44 5.31 -1.27
CA LYS A 75 -6.54 5.06 -2.38
C LYS A 75 -5.29 5.90 -2.21
N VAL A 76 -4.15 5.23 -2.08
CA VAL A 76 -2.83 5.86 -1.98
C VAL A 76 -2.12 5.71 -3.32
N PHE A 77 -1.78 6.82 -3.95
CA PHE A 77 -1.03 6.83 -5.20
C PHE A 77 0.45 7.04 -4.94
N VAL A 78 1.28 6.22 -5.59
CA VAL A 78 2.72 6.28 -5.55
C VAL A 78 3.28 6.26 -6.96
N GLY A 79 4.19 7.19 -7.29
CA GLY A 79 4.90 7.20 -8.56
C GLY A 79 6.40 6.97 -8.36
N GLY A 80 7.03 6.14 -9.19
CA GLY A 80 8.47 5.93 -9.09
C GLY A 80 9.07 5.03 -10.16
N THR A 81 10.41 5.04 -10.25
CA THR A 81 11.13 4.17 -11.19
C THR A 81 11.19 2.73 -10.68
N PHE A 82 11.44 2.50 -9.39
CA PHE A 82 11.54 1.15 -8.81
C PHE A 82 12.55 0.22 -9.52
N ASP A 83 13.69 0.78 -9.94
CA ASP A 83 14.78 0.01 -10.57
C ASP A 83 15.65 -0.66 -9.50
N ILE A 84 15.96 -1.95 -9.69
CA ILE A 84 16.59 -2.85 -8.70
C ILE A 84 15.93 -2.70 -7.32
N ILE A 85 14.87 -3.49 -7.06
CA ILE A 85 14.16 -3.43 -5.78
C ILE A 85 15.10 -3.73 -4.61
N HIS A 86 14.92 -2.98 -3.53
CA HIS A 86 15.76 -3.00 -2.35
C HIS A 86 14.95 -2.61 -1.10
N PRO A 87 15.48 -2.83 0.13
CA PRO A 87 14.74 -2.59 1.36
C PRO A 87 14.14 -1.17 1.49
N GLY A 88 14.83 -0.15 0.97
CA GLY A 88 14.30 1.22 0.91
C GLY A 88 12.96 1.33 0.16
N HIS A 89 12.79 0.65 -0.98
CA HIS A 89 11.51 0.62 -1.71
C HIS A 89 10.44 -0.14 -0.92
N ILE A 90 10.80 -1.27 -0.31
CA ILE A 90 9.88 -2.09 0.47
C ILE A 90 9.32 -1.29 1.65
N GLU A 91 10.19 -0.61 2.39
CA GLU A 91 9.80 0.22 3.53
C GLU A 91 8.96 1.43 3.10
N PHE A 92 9.30 2.07 1.98
CA PHE A 92 8.51 3.17 1.42
C PHE A 92 7.08 2.73 1.05
N LEU A 93 6.94 1.59 0.34
CA LEU A 93 5.64 1.03 -0.02
C LEU A 93 4.87 0.53 1.21
N ARG A 94 5.57 0.00 2.23
CA ARG A 94 4.96 -0.39 3.52
C ARG A 94 4.33 0.80 4.24
N ARG A 95 5.02 1.95 4.26
CA ARG A 95 4.49 3.20 4.84
C ARG A 95 3.32 3.76 4.02
N ALA A 96 3.39 3.68 2.69
CA ALA A 96 2.25 4.01 1.84
C ALA A 96 1.03 3.13 2.16
N ALA A 97 1.24 1.82 2.35
CA ALA A 97 0.18 0.87 2.64
C ALA A 97 -0.48 1.07 4.02
N SER A 98 0.21 1.68 5.00
CA SER A 98 -0.43 2.07 6.26
C SER A 98 -1.44 3.22 6.11
N LEU A 99 -1.43 3.91 4.98
CA LEU A 99 -2.38 5.00 4.67
C LEU A 99 -3.59 4.52 3.85
N GLY A 100 -3.53 3.31 3.28
CA GLY A 100 -4.59 2.75 2.44
C GLY A 100 -4.09 1.80 1.33
N ARG A 101 -4.93 1.53 0.33
CA ARG A 101 -4.60 0.67 -0.83
C ARG A 101 -3.66 1.39 -1.77
N VAL A 102 -2.48 0.81 -2.00
CA VAL A 102 -1.42 1.45 -2.79
C VAL A 102 -1.52 1.12 -4.28
N TYR A 103 -1.70 2.16 -5.08
CA TYR A 103 -1.63 2.12 -6.54
C TYR A 103 -0.28 2.69 -6.98
N VAL A 104 0.49 1.91 -7.73
CA VAL A 104 1.84 2.30 -8.15
C VAL A 104 1.90 2.57 -9.64
N ALA A 105 2.24 3.80 -10.01
CA ALA A 105 2.63 4.16 -11.37
C ALA A 105 4.14 3.98 -11.53
N VAL A 106 4.53 2.92 -12.24
CA VAL A 106 5.92 2.64 -12.60
C VAL A 106 6.31 3.55 -13.76
N SER A 107 7.33 4.39 -13.57
CA SER A 107 7.79 5.32 -14.61
C SER A 107 8.22 4.58 -15.87
N ARG A 108 7.90 5.12 -17.04
CA ARG A 108 8.42 4.62 -18.31
C ARG A 108 9.93 4.79 -18.38
N ASP A 109 10.61 3.97 -19.17
CA ASP A 109 12.08 4.03 -19.30
C ASP A 109 12.54 5.42 -19.73
N LYS A 110 11.86 6.04 -20.70
CA LYS A 110 12.16 7.39 -21.17
C LYS A 110 12.02 8.46 -20.07
N ASN A 111 11.02 8.33 -19.20
CA ASN A 111 10.81 9.29 -18.11
C ASN A 111 11.85 9.08 -17.01
N ALA A 112 12.14 7.81 -16.68
CA ALA A 112 13.15 7.46 -15.69
C ALA A 112 14.54 7.95 -16.10
N GLU A 113 14.91 7.76 -17.37
CA GLU A 113 16.18 8.22 -17.91
C GLU A 113 16.30 9.74 -17.87
N LYS A 114 15.27 10.47 -18.29
CA LYS A 114 15.23 11.94 -18.21
C LYS A 114 15.43 12.46 -16.78
N VAL A 115 14.83 11.80 -15.79
CA VAL A 115 14.89 12.23 -14.38
C VAL A 115 16.21 11.84 -13.72
N LYS A 116 16.71 10.62 -13.99
CA LYS A 116 17.90 10.06 -13.32
C LYS A 116 19.20 10.33 -14.08
N GLY A 117 19.14 10.78 -15.33
CA GLY A 117 20.30 10.99 -16.20
C GLY A 117 20.97 9.68 -16.67
N ARG A 118 20.31 8.53 -16.46
CA ARG A 118 20.79 7.22 -16.89
C ARG A 118 19.62 6.27 -17.13
N LYS A 119 19.78 5.36 -18.08
CA LYS A 119 18.82 4.29 -18.32
C LYS A 119 18.70 3.38 -17.09
N PRO A 120 17.48 2.95 -16.71
CA PRO A 120 17.28 1.87 -15.74
C PRO A 120 18.02 0.59 -16.16
N VAL A 121 18.43 -0.22 -15.17
CA VAL A 121 19.02 -1.54 -15.44
C VAL A 121 17.95 -2.51 -15.94
N ASN A 122 16.80 -2.53 -15.26
CA ASN A 122 15.64 -3.31 -15.68
C ASN A 122 14.70 -2.43 -16.51
N ASP A 123 14.21 -2.96 -17.64
CA ASP A 123 13.23 -2.25 -18.45
C ASP A 123 11.89 -2.04 -17.70
N GLU A 124 11.02 -1.21 -18.26
CA GLU A 124 9.77 -0.85 -17.61
C GLU A 124 8.82 -2.03 -17.34
N ASN A 125 8.83 -3.06 -18.20
CA ASN A 125 7.99 -4.24 -18.01
C ASN A 125 8.55 -5.14 -16.91
N GLN A 126 9.87 -5.32 -16.87
CA GLN A 126 10.55 -6.04 -15.79
C GLN A 126 10.33 -5.36 -14.44
N ARG A 127 10.49 -4.03 -14.37
CA ARG A 127 10.22 -3.25 -13.15
C ARG A 127 8.77 -3.37 -12.72
N LEU A 128 7.83 -3.29 -13.67
CA LEU A 128 6.41 -3.46 -13.41
C LEU A 128 6.11 -4.83 -12.78
N GLU A 129 6.63 -5.91 -13.35
CA GLU A 129 6.35 -7.27 -12.89
C GLU A 129 6.82 -7.48 -11.44
N VAL A 130 8.02 -7.00 -11.13
CA VAL A 130 8.55 -7.07 -9.75
C VAL A 130 7.68 -6.25 -8.80
N VAL A 131 7.29 -5.02 -9.18
CA VAL A 131 6.47 -4.15 -8.32
C VAL A 131 5.09 -4.75 -8.06
N LYS A 132 4.45 -5.39 -9.05
CA LYS A 132 3.15 -6.08 -8.89
C LYS A 132 3.20 -7.20 -7.84
N SER A 133 4.37 -7.81 -7.65
CA SER A 133 4.56 -8.92 -6.72
C SER A 133 4.83 -8.48 -5.28
N ILE A 134 4.94 -7.16 -5.03
CA ILE A 134 5.18 -6.64 -3.68
C ILE A 134 3.88 -6.64 -2.89
N ARG A 135 3.86 -7.33 -1.75
CA ARG A 135 2.71 -7.47 -0.83
C ARG A 135 1.96 -6.16 -0.53
N TYR A 136 2.67 -5.05 -0.44
CA TYR A 136 2.11 -3.74 -0.09
C TYR A 136 1.45 -3.01 -1.25
N VAL A 137 1.56 -3.54 -2.47
CA VAL A 137 1.03 -2.95 -3.69
C VAL A 137 -0.31 -3.60 -4.01
N TYR A 138 -1.36 -2.79 -4.09
CA TYR A 138 -2.69 -3.23 -4.50
C TYR A 138 -2.78 -3.37 -6.02
N GLU A 139 -2.27 -2.39 -6.75
CA GLU A 139 -2.18 -2.43 -8.21
C GLU A 139 -0.90 -1.71 -8.66
N ALA A 140 -0.20 -2.25 -9.65
CA ALA A 140 0.85 -1.53 -10.35
C ALA A 140 0.62 -1.51 -11.85
N PHE A 141 0.96 -0.39 -12.47
CA PHE A 141 0.81 -0.16 -13.89
C PHE A 141 1.90 0.78 -14.41
N LEU A 142 2.10 0.79 -15.72
CA LEU A 142 3.01 1.75 -16.35
C LEU A 142 2.37 3.13 -16.37
N GLY A 143 3.12 4.12 -15.87
CA GLY A 143 2.70 5.51 -15.90
C GLY A 143 2.51 6.04 -17.32
N ASP A 144 1.88 7.20 -17.40
CA ASP A 144 1.78 7.91 -18.67
C ASP A 144 3.15 8.41 -19.12
N GLU A 145 3.35 8.35 -20.43
CA GLU A 145 4.58 8.69 -21.09
C GLU A 145 4.91 10.20 -21.08
N ASN A 146 3.88 11.05 -21.02
CA ASN A 146 4.01 12.48 -21.28
C ASN A 146 3.38 13.34 -20.18
N ASP A 147 2.34 12.84 -19.49
CA ASP A 147 1.65 13.55 -18.41
C ASP A 147 1.37 12.64 -17.21
N PHE A 148 2.21 12.77 -16.18
CA PHE A 148 2.04 12.07 -14.91
C PHE A 148 0.64 12.23 -14.29
N LEU A 149 -0.02 13.38 -14.48
CA LEU A 149 -1.33 13.64 -13.88
C LEU A 149 -2.41 12.71 -14.45
N LYS A 150 -2.26 12.21 -15.68
CA LYS A 150 -3.17 11.17 -16.21
C LYS A 150 -3.15 9.88 -15.41
N SER A 151 -1.99 9.53 -14.85
CA SER A 151 -1.87 8.36 -13.97
C SER A 151 -2.62 8.58 -12.64
N VAL A 152 -2.60 9.81 -12.14
CA VAL A 152 -3.36 10.21 -10.95
C VAL A 152 -4.86 10.23 -11.26
N GLU A 153 -5.28 10.80 -12.39
CA GLU A 153 -6.68 10.82 -12.86
C GLU A 153 -7.28 9.44 -13.03
N ARG A 154 -6.49 8.48 -13.54
CA ARG A 154 -6.92 7.09 -13.67
C ARG A 154 -7.30 6.49 -12.32
N VAL A 155 -6.55 6.78 -11.27
CA VAL A 155 -6.75 6.19 -9.93
C VAL A 155 -7.79 6.97 -9.12
N LYS A 156 -7.82 8.30 -9.28
CA LYS A 156 -8.52 9.26 -8.40
C LYS A 156 -8.18 9.00 -6.92
N PRO A 157 -6.92 9.18 -6.51
CA PRO A 157 -6.49 8.84 -5.17
C PRO A 157 -6.95 9.85 -4.13
N ASP A 158 -7.13 9.38 -2.90
CA ASP A 158 -7.36 10.22 -1.72
C ASP A 158 -6.03 10.80 -1.21
N ILE A 159 -4.93 10.06 -1.40
CA ILE A 159 -3.60 10.41 -0.92
C ILE A 159 -2.57 10.20 -2.04
N ILE A 160 -1.69 11.18 -2.29
CA ILE A 160 -0.44 10.97 -3.02
C ILE A 160 0.70 10.89 -2.02
N PHE A 161 1.43 9.78 -2.04
CA PHE A 161 2.55 9.56 -1.15
C PHE A 161 3.89 9.74 -1.88
N LEU A 162 4.65 10.74 -1.47
CA LEU A 162 5.89 11.16 -2.10
C LEU A 162 7.13 10.69 -1.32
N GLY A 163 8.16 10.31 -2.06
CA GLY A 163 9.50 10.08 -1.52
C GLY A 163 10.19 11.41 -1.15
N PRO A 164 11.23 11.34 -0.30
CA PRO A 164 11.91 12.52 0.23
C PRO A 164 12.60 13.34 -0.88
N ASP A 165 13.14 12.64 -1.89
CA ASP A 165 13.97 13.25 -2.93
C ASP A 165 13.15 13.78 -4.14
N GLN A 166 11.82 13.62 -4.14
CA GLN A 166 10.98 14.04 -5.27
C GLN A 166 10.76 15.55 -5.26
N LYS A 167 11.35 16.29 -6.21
CA LYS A 167 11.23 17.76 -6.32
C LYS A 167 9.87 18.21 -6.88
N VAL A 168 8.79 17.79 -6.24
CA VAL A 168 7.41 18.17 -6.58
C VAL A 168 6.94 19.23 -5.59
N ASP A 169 6.45 20.35 -6.10
CA ASP A 169 5.75 21.35 -5.28
C ASP A 169 4.35 20.79 -4.92
N GLU A 170 4.16 20.52 -3.65
CA GLU A 170 2.93 19.89 -3.14
C GLU A 170 1.72 20.81 -3.27
N LYS A 171 1.90 22.13 -3.15
CA LYS A 171 0.83 23.10 -3.26
C LYS A 171 0.39 23.20 -4.72
N ALA A 172 1.35 23.37 -5.63
CA ALA A 172 1.06 23.43 -7.07
C ALA A 172 0.41 22.12 -7.57
N LEU A 173 0.87 20.96 -7.08
CA LEU A 173 0.26 19.67 -7.41
C LEU A 173 -1.19 19.59 -6.95
N LYS A 174 -1.48 19.97 -5.69
CA LYS A 174 -2.84 19.99 -5.15
C LYS A 174 -3.75 20.92 -5.94
N GLU A 175 -3.28 22.13 -6.28
CA GLU A 175 -4.05 23.11 -7.05
C GLU A 175 -4.40 22.61 -8.45
N GLU A 176 -3.42 22.01 -9.14
CA GLU A 176 -3.65 21.47 -10.49
C GLU A 176 -4.59 20.26 -10.48
N LEU A 177 -4.48 19.37 -9.49
CA LEU A 177 -5.41 18.25 -9.33
C LEU A 177 -6.81 18.71 -8.93
N ALA A 178 -6.93 19.75 -8.10
CA ALA A 178 -8.22 20.34 -7.75
C ALA A 178 -8.92 20.93 -8.98
N ARG A 179 -8.18 21.59 -9.90
CA ARG A 179 -8.73 22.04 -11.19
C ARG A 179 -9.24 20.90 -12.06
N ARG A 180 -8.67 19.71 -11.91
CA ARG A 180 -9.09 18.46 -12.58
C ARG A 180 -10.19 17.71 -11.81
N GLY A 181 -10.74 18.29 -10.75
CA GLY A 181 -11.81 17.71 -9.95
C GLY A 181 -11.35 16.60 -8.98
N ILE A 182 -10.06 16.57 -8.64
CA ILE A 182 -9.46 15.57 -7.76
C ILE A 182 -8.98 16.27 -6.49
N LEU A 183 -9.67 16.03 -5.37
CA LEU A 183 -9.25 16.47 -4.05
C LEU A 183 -8.33 15.40 -3.46
N VAL A 184 -7.09 15.76 -3.17
CA VAL A 184 -6.07 14.83 -2.68
C VAL A 184 -5.28 15.43 -1.53
N GLU A 185 -4.98 14.59 -0.54
CA GLU A 185 -3.93 14.85 0.42
C GLU A 185 -2.57 14.50 -0.19
N VAL A 186 -1.55 15.33 0.03
CA VAL A 186 -0.18 15.01 -0.36
C VAL A 186 0.59 14.82 0.92
N VAL A 187 1.21 13.65 1.05
CA VAL A 187 2.00 13.25 2.21
C VAL A 187 3.39 12.89 1.70
N ARG A 188 4.42 13.43 2.34
CA ARG A 188 5.82 13.19 1.96
C ARG A 188 6.55 12.49 3.08
N LEU A 189 7.36 11.51 2.70
CA LEU A 189 8.32 10.92 3.62
C LEU A 189 9.43 11.93 3.94
N GLU A 190 9.59 12.29 5.22
CA GLU A 190 10.54 13.33 5.67
C GLU A 190 12.01 12.98 5.38
N HIS A 191 12.38 11.73 5.56
CA HIS A 191 13.76 11.28 5.46
C HIS A 191 13.91 10.04 4.59
N ARG A 192 15.04 9.96 3.90
CA ARG A 192 15.42 8.75 3.16
C ARG A 192 15.60 7.59 4.12
N ILE A 193 14.96 6.47 3.78
CA ILE A 193 15.16 5.20 4.47
C ILE A 193 16.56 4.70 4.11
N ASN A 194 17.48 4.79 5.07
CA ASN A 194 18.87 4.34 4.93
C ASN A 194 19.25 3.31 5.99
N THR A 195 18.27 2.56 6.50
CA THR A 195 18.48 1.54 7.55
C THR A 195 19.48 0.46 7.13
N TRP A 196 19.61 0.22 5.83
CA TRP A 196 20.48 -0.81 5.26
C TRP A 196 21.54 -0.18 4.35
N GLY A 197 22.74 -0.78 4.29
CA GLY A 197 23.81 -0.34 3.39
C GLY A 197 23.39 -0.29 1.91
N HIS A 198 22.46 -1.16 1.51
CA HIS A 198 21.91 -1.24 0.15
C HIS A 198 20.49 -0.67 0.06
N SER A 199 20.26 0.54 0.60
CA SER A 199 18.93 1.18 0.56
C SER A 199 18.65 2.02 -0.70
N SER A 200 19.53 1.97 -1.70
CA SER A 200 19.31 2.65 -2.99
C SER A 200 19.90 1.88 -4.17
N THR A 201 19.28 2.00 -5.35
CA THR A 201 19.80 1.45 -6.62
C THR A 201 21.26 1.83 -6.85
N SER A 202 21.62 3.09 -6.61
CA SER A 202 22.99 3.56 -6.82
C SER A 202 23.99 2.93 -5.84
N ALA A 203 23.60 2.70 -4.59
CA ALA A 203 24.45 2.00 -3.63
C ALA A 203 24.69 0.55 -4.05
N ILE A 204 23.65 -0.14 -4.53
CA ILE A 204 23.77 -1.52 -5.04
C ILE A 204 24.69 -1.57 -6.27
N ILE A 205 24.48 -0.67 -7.24
CA ILE A 205 25.33 -0.62 -8.44
C ILE A 205 26.78 -0.35 -8.05
N LYS A 206 27.03 0.63 -7.16
CA LYS A 206 28.38 0.95 -6.68
C LYS A 206 29.06 -0.28 -6.08
N GLU A 207 28.36 -0.99 -5.18
CA GLU A 207 28.90 -2.20 -4.54
C GLU A 207 29.24 -3.30 -5.56
N ILE A 208 28.35 -3.53 -6.54
CA ILE A 208 28.58 -4.52 -7.59
C ILE A 208 29.82 -4.14 -8.42
N THR A 209 29.94 -2.88 -8.82
CA THR A 209 31.10 -2.39 -9.58
C THR A 209 32.39 -2.53 -8.77
N GLU A 210 32.39 -2.16 -7.49
CA GLU A 210 33.57 -2.25 -6.62
C GLU A 210 34.04 -3.70 -6.44
N ARG A 211 33.12 -4.65 -6.28
CA ARG A 211 33.45 -6.07 -6.11
C ARG A 211 33.89 -6.76 -7.39
N TYR A 212 33.20 -6.50 -8.51
CA TYR A 212 33.30 -7.35 -9.70
C TYR A 212 33.94 -6.66 -10.91
N CYS A 213 34.11 -5.34 -10.90
CA CYS A 213 34.67 -4.60 -12.04
C CYS A 213 36.04 -3.99 -11.75
N ASN A 214 36.38 -3.71 -10.48
CA ASN A 214 37.68 -3.12 -10.11
C ASN A 214 38.81 -4.14 -9.85
N HIS A 215 38.59 -5.42 -10.16
CA HIS A 215 39.56 -6.52 -9.99
C HIS A 215 40.05 -7.10 -11.34
N ALA A 216 39.92 -6.33 -12.43
CA ALA A 216 40.45 -6.67 -13.75
C ALA A 216 41.73 -5.88 -14.04
#